data_AF-A0A0F9MED8-F1
#
_entry.id   AF-A0A0F9MED8-F1
#
_cell.length_a   1.000
_cell.length_b   1.000
_cell.length_c   1.000
_cell.angle_alpha   90.00
_cell.angle_beta   90.00
_cell.angle_gamma   90.00
#
_symmetry.space_group_name_H-M   'P 1'
#
loop_
_entity.id
_entity.type
_entity.pdbx_description
1 polymer ?
#
loop_
_entity_poly.entity_id
_entity_poly.type
_entity_poly.pdbx_seq_one_letter_code
_entity_poly.pdbx_strand_id
1 'polypeptide(L)'
;MITTAGAVNRSLYFYIQEDAGASNPGEPVTGLVFGNLDSASYARQGAARVAITLATLGSASVAHSDGGFILVDDTNMPGLYRLDVPDAAFLTGVDQLVVQIDPGAARVCAPVLVDVTDVDLRDSVRAGMTALPNAAADAAGGLPISDLGGLDLDAILADTNELQGDDVPGLIAALNDPAVAAIADAVWDEAVAGHVAAGSFGKTDADILSDTNELQGDWVNGGRLDLLLDAIPTTAMRGTDGALTDKAGFSLSTAGILAVWHQALTAIITAGSVGKLLKDEITSARMAVLTDWINGGRLDLLLDAIPTTAMRGTDTAALASVATEARLAELDAANLPTDIAAIPTTAMRGTDGANTTTPLTAAQVNAEVDTALNSAIPGSPTADSINEIVQNLGPSASTLVTGTATGTPTTTTMAASALTEATDDHYNGRILIWTSGVLKDQATDITDYAGSTKTFTFTATTEAAAAGDTFVIV
;
A
#
# COMPACT_ATOMS: atom_id res chain seq x y z
N MET A 1 1.62 -61.74 44.39
CA MET A 1 2.91 -61.03 44.12
C MET A 1 2.74 -60.26 42.82
N ILE A 2 3.44 -59.13 42.62
CA ILE A 2 3.47 -58.44 41.32
C ILE A 2 4.88 -58.48 40.75
N THR A 3 5.00 -58.79 39.47
CA THR A 3 6.28 -58.88 38.77
C THR A 3 6.16 -58.41 37.33
N THR A 4 7.26 -57.93 36.76
CA THR A 4 7.32 -57.55 35.36
C THR A 4 7.33 -58.78 34.45
N ALA A 5 6.70 -58.67 33.29
CA ALA A 5 6.77 -59.65 32.22
C ALA A 5 8.23 -59.90 31.81
N GLY A 6 8.59 -61.16 31.60
CA GLY A 6 9.96 -61.61 31.32
C GLY A 6 10.89 -61.58 32.54
N ALA A 7 10.38 -61.38 33.76
CA ALA A 7 11.20 -61.44 34.95
C ALA A 7 11.87 -62.81 35.12
N VAL A 8 13.17 -62.78 35.42
CA VAL A 8 13.97 -63.97 35.69
C VAL A 8 14.22 -64.14 37.19
N ASN A 9 14.52 -65.36 37.61
CA ASN A 9 14.99 -65.73 38.94
C ASN A 9 14.04 -65.26 40.07
N ARG A 10 12.77 -65.66 39.99
CA ARG A 10 11.74 -65.27 40.97
C ARG A 10 11.37 -66.43 41.90
N SER A 11 11.46 -66.16 43.20
CA SER A 11 11.05 -67.09 44.25
C SER A 11 9.68 -66.73 44.80
N LEU A 12 8.84 -67.72 45.05
CA LEU A 12 7.56 -67.59 45.73
C LEU A 12 7.60 -68.29 47.08
N TYR A 13 6.80 -67.78 48.01
CA TYR A 13 6.70 -68.32 49.36
C TYR A 13 5.33 -68.95 49.58
N PHE A 14 5.33 -70.15 50.13
CA PHE A 14 4.13 -70.96 50.38
C PHE A 14 4.08 -71.34 51.85
N TYR A 15 2.92 -71.15 52.47
CA TYR A 15 2.67 -71.64 53.81
C TYR A 15 1.95 -72.98 53.71
N ILE A 16 2.53 -74.02 54.29
CA ILE A 16 1.98 -75.38 54.32
C ILE A 16 1.59 -75.71 55.75
N GLN A 17 0.34 -76.11 55.93
CA GLN A 17 -0.23 -76.49 57.22
C GLN A 17 -0.89 -77.86 57.13
N GLU A 18 -1.11 -78.48 58.28
CA GLU A 18 -1.88 -79.72 58.41
C GLU A 18 -3.34 -79.49 58.01
N ASP A 19 -3.90 -80.38 57.18
CA ASP A 19 -5.31 -80.31 56.76
C ASP A 19 -6.25 -80.98 57.79
N ALA A 20 -7.56 -80.99 57.50
CA ALA A 20 -8.57 -81.57 58.39
C ALA A 20 -8.42 -83.09 58.65
N GLY A 21 -7.67 -83.81 57.80
CA GLY A 21 -7.37 -85.24 57.94
C GLY A 21 -6.09 -85.55 58.73
N ALA A 22 -5.36 -84.53 59.18
CA ALA A 22 -4.15 -84.66 59.98
C ALA A 22 -4.45 -84.80 61.49
N SER A 23 -3.39 -85.01 62.29
CA SER A 23 -3.52 -85.17 63.75
C SER A 23 -3.75 -83.84 64.46
N ASN A 24 -3.23 -82.73 63.94
CA ASN A 24 -3.39 -81.38 64.48
C ASN A 24 -3.72 -80.38 63.36
N PRO A 25 -4.96 -80.37 62.86
CA PRO A 25 -5.36 -79.48 61.76
C PRO A 25 -5.01 -78.01 62.04
N GLY A 26 -4.33 -77.36 61.08
CA GLY A 26 -3.91 -75.95 61.18
C GLY A 26 -2.51 -75.71 61.73
N GLU A 27 -1.81 -76.73 62.25
CA GLU A 27 -0.41 -76.60 62.65
C GLU A 27 0.53 -76.48 61.42
N PRO A 28 1.60 -75.67 61.50
CA PRO A 28 2.58 -75.55 60.41
C PRO A 28 3.34 -76.86 60.22
N VAL A 29 3.49 -77.30 58.96
CA VAL A 29 4.21 -78.53 58.64
C VAL A 29 5.68 -78.20 58.37
N THR A 30 6.59 -78.79 59.15
CA THR A 30 8.03 -78.52 59.00
C THR A 30 8.80 -79.73 58.46
N GLY A 31 10.02 -79.48 57.99
CA GLY A 31 10.95 -80.52 57.53
C GLY A 31 10.60 -81.22 56.21
N LEU A 32 9.69 -80.67 55.40
CA LEU A 32 9.38 -81.23 54.08
C LEU A 32 10.55 -81.04 53.11
N VAL A 33 10.92 -82.10 52.39
CA VAL A 33 11.79 -82.03 51.21
C VAL A 33 10.98 -82.25 49.94
N PHE A 34 11.53 -81.92 48.77
CA PHE A 34 10.78 -81.99 47.51
C PHE A 34 10.17 -83.38 47.22
N GLY A 35 10.82 -84.46 47.65
CA GLY A 35 10.31 -85.83 47.49
C GLY A 35 9.10 -86.17 48.36
N ASN A 36 8.73 -85.30 49.30
CA ASN A 36 7.50 -85.43 50.10
C ASN A 36 6.29 -84.72 49.48
N LEU A 37 6.49 -83.94 48.41
CA LEU A 37 5.41 -83.25 47.69
C LEU A 37 4.90 -84.15 46.56
N ASP A 38 3.59 -84.11 46.31
CA ASP A 38 2.99 -84.87 45.20
C ASP A 38 3.20 -84.14 43.87
N SER A 39 3.09 -82.82 43.85
CA SER A 39 3.42 -82.01 42.66
C SER A 39 3.64 -80.53 42.98
N ALA A 40 4.39 -79.86 42.10
CA ALA A 40 4.36 -78.41 41.97
C ALA A 40 4.04 -78.05 40.53
N SER A 41 3.23 -77.02 40.32
CA SER A 41 2.80 -76.64 38.99
C SER A 41 2.52 -75.15 38.90
N TYR A 42 2.62 -74.63 37.68
CA TYR A 42 2.10 -73.32 37.37
C TYR A 42 1.12 -73.40 36.20
N ALA A 43 0.19 -72.45 36.16
CA ALA A 43 -0.70 -72.24 35.04
C ALA A 43 -0.72 -70.75 34.73
N ARG A 44 -0.38 -70.41 33.49
CA ARG A 44 -0.55 -69.06 32.97
C ARG A 44 -2.03 -68.85 32.61
N GLN A 45 -2.54 -67.64 32.76
CA GLN A 45 -3.94 -67.32 32.45
C GLN A 45 -4.35 -67.88 31.07
N GLY A 46 -5.42 -68.68 31.04
CA GLY A 46 -5.93 -69.30 29.81
C GLY A 46 -5.09 -70.46 29.25
N ALA A 47 -3.98 -70.83 29.87
CA ALA A 47 -3.12 -71.95 29.46
C ALA A 47 -3.36 -73.21 30.33
N ALA A 48 -2.95 -74.36 29.81
CA ALA A 48 -2.93 -75.61 30.56
C ALA A 48 -1.87 -75.59 31.68
N ARG A 49 -2.04 -76.48 32.67
CA ARG A 49 -1.06 -76.73 33.73
C ARG A 49 0.30 -77.12 33.12
N VAL A 50 1.37 -76.53 33.64
CA VAL A 50 2.75 -76.96 33.43
C VAL A 50 3.36 -77.42 34.75
N ALA A 51 3.98 -78.61 34.75
CA ALA A 51 4.64 -79.15 35.93
C ALA A 51 6.01 -78.50 36.15
N ILE A 52 6.34 -78.22 37.42
CA ILE A 52 7.67 -77.73 37.82
C ILE A 52 8.49 -78.96 38.22
N THR A 53 9.67 -79.13 37.61
CA THR A 53 10.61 -80.17 38.04
C THR A 53 11.27 -79.71 39.33
N LEU A 54 10.96 -80.36 40.44
CA LEU A 54 11.46 -79.96 41.76
C LEU A 54 12.89 -80.45 42.02
N ALA A 55 13.65 -79.64 42.75
CA ALA A 55 15.01 -79.95 43.16
C ALA A 55 15.28 -79.45 44.60
N THR A 56 16.28 -80.02 45.27
CA THR A 56 16.75 -79.48 46.55
C THR A 56 17.46 -78.15 46.33
N LEU A 57 17.04 -77.13 47.08
CA LEU A 57 17.82 -75.89 47.22
C LEU A 57 18.78 -76.02 48.42
N GLY A 58 20.01 -75.51 48.29
CA GLY A 58 21.05 -75.71 49.31
C GLY A 58 20.83 -74.95 50.63
N SER A 59 20.17 -73.78 50.58
CA SER A 59 19.65 -73.05 51.75
C SER A 59 18.62 -72.01 51.29
N ALA A 60 17.83 -71.47 52.22
CA ALA A 60 16.84 -70.43 51.93
C ALA A 60 17.43 -69.13 51.38
N SER A 61 18.75 -68.91 51.53
CA SER A 61 19.46 -67.70 51.09
C SER A 61 20.30 -67.91 49.83
N VAL A 62 20.36 -69.12 49.26
CA VAL A 62 21.09 -69.37 48.01
C VAL A 62 20.41 -68.66 46.84
N ALA A 63 21.20 -68.33 45.82
CA ALA A 63 20.71 -67.84 44.54
C ALA A 63 19.61 -68.75 43.97
N HIS A 64 18.71 -68.16 43.20
CA HIS A 64 17.62 -68.87 42.56
C HIS A 64 18.13 -70.05 41.72
N SER A 65 17.46 -71.20 41.83
CA SER A 65 17.65 -72.34 40.94
C SER A 65 16.28 -72.90 40.58
N ASP A 66 15.96 -73.00 39.30
CA ASP A 66 14.65 -73.46 38.83
C ASP A 66 14.22 -74.78 39.50
N GLY A 67 13.03 -74.76 40.11
CA GLY A 67 12.47 -75.90 40.84
C GLY A 67 13.00 -76.11 42.25
N GLY A 68 13.93 -75.27 42.72
CA GLY A 68 14.49 -75.33 44.06
C GLY A 68 13.42 -75.16 45.14
N PHE A 69 13.33 -76.12 46.06
CA PHE A 69 12.37 -76.11 47.16
C PHE A 69 13.08 -76.31 48.50
N ILE A 70 12.74 -75.48 49.49
CA ILE A 70 13.27 -75.59 50.85
C ILE A 70 12.37 -74.90 51.88
N LEU A 71 12.41 -75.37 53.13
CA LEU A 71 11.90 -74.65 54.30
C LEU A 71 12.73 -73.37 54.54
N VAL A 72 12.07 -72.25 54.83
CA VAL A 72 12.74 -70.97 55.09
C VAL A 72 13.38 -70.95 56.48
N ASP A 73 12.59 -71.20 57.51
CA ASP A 73 13.03 -71.21 58.90
C ASP A 73 12.09 -72.12 59.72
N ASP A 74 12.65 -73.04 60.50
CA ASP A 74 11.89 -74.02 61.27
C ASP A 74 11.43 -73.51 62.64
N THR A 75 12.04 -72.43 63.15
CA THR A 75 11.87 -71.99 64.54
C THR A 75 10.93 -70.80 64.65
N ASN A 76 11.17 -69.77 63.84
CA ASN A 76 10.51 -68.47 63.90
C ASN A 76 9.46 -68.31 62.80
N MET A 77 9.54 -69.10 61.71
CA MET A 77 8.57 -69.10 60.62
C MET A 77 8.19 -70.52 60.16
N PRO A 78 7.80 -71.42 61.09
CA PRO A 78 7.52 -72.81 60.76
C PRO A 78 6.43 -72.90 59.68
N GLY A 79 6.56 -73.86 58.76
CA GLY A 79 5.61 -74.08 57.68
C GLY A 79 5.78 -73.15 56.47
N LEU A 80 6.68 -72.15 56.51
CA LEU A 80 6.97 -71.31 55.36
C LEU A 80 8.06 -71.92 54.47
N TYR A 81 7.73 -72.19 53.21
CA TYR A 81 8.63 -72.75 52.21
C TYR A 81 8.89 -71.75 51.09
N ARG A 82 10.11 -71.77 50.56
CA ARG A 82 10.50 -71.07 49.34
C ARG A 82 10.47 -72.05 48.17
N LEU A 83 9.83 -71.66 47.07
CA LEU A 83 9.89 -72.35 45.78
C LEU A 83 10.46 -71.38 44.75
N ASP A 84 11.54 -71.79 44.09
CA ASP A 84 12.13 -71.09 42.96
C ASP A 84 11.39 -71.51 41.68
N VAL A 85 10.61 -70.59 41.12
CA VAL A 85 9.74 -70.87 39.97
C VAL A 85 10.53 -70.68 38.67
N PRO A 86 10.44 -71.60 37.68
CA PRO A 86 11.16 -71.46 36.42
C PRO A 86 10.82 -70.16 35.66
N ASP A 87 11.81 -69.56 35.00
CA ASP A 87 11.67 -68.30 34.25
C ASP A 87 10.56 -68.35 33.19
N ALA A 88 10.30 -69.53 32.61
CA ALA A 88 9.24 -69.76 31.64
C ALA A 88 7.82 -69.50 32.19
N ALA A 89 7.65 -69.43 33.51
CA ALA A 89 6.38 -69.06 34.15
C ALA A 89 6.07 -67.57 33.99
N PHE A 90 7.09 -66.71 33.86
CA PHE A 90 6.96 -65.25 33.87
C PHE A 90 7.11 -64.60 32.49
N LEU A 91 7.10 -65.39 31.40
CA LEU A 91 7.07 -64.88 30.02
C LEU A 91 5.94 -63.83 29.81
N THR A 92 6.13 -62.91 28.86
CA THR A 92 5.12 -61.91 28.48
C THR A 92 3.86 -62.54 27.85
N GLY A 93 2.76 -61.78 27.84
CA GLY A 93 1.52 -62.10 27.12
C GLY A 93 0.36 -62.63 27.97
N VAL A 94 0.46 -62.57 29.32
CA VAL A 94 -0.64 -62.89 30.24
C VAL A 94 -0.60 -61.94 31.44
N ASP A 95 -1.75 -61.67 32.06
CA ASP A 95 -1.85 -60.76 33.21
C ASP A 95 -1.67 -61.50 34.55
N GLN A 96 -1.92 -62.80 34.58
CA GLN A 96 -1.88 -63.60 35.80
C GLN A 96 -1.20 -64.96 35.63
N LEU A 97 -0.40 -65.31 36.62
CA LEU A 97 0.23 -66.61 36.82
C LEU A 97 -0.29 -67.20 38.14
N VAL A 98 -0.78 -68.44 38.09
CA VAL A 98 -1.15 -69.21 39.27
C VAL A 98 -0.07 -70.24 39.53
N VAL A 99 0.50 -70.26 40.72
CA VAL A 99 1.45 -71.29 41.15
C VAL A 99 0.86 -72.05 42.32
N GLN A 100 0.85 -73.37 42.23
CA GLN A 100 0.27 -74.25 43.24
C GLN A 100 1.22 -75.40 43.55
N ILE A 101 1.31 -75.72 44.84
CA ILE A 101 1.96 -76.93 45.34
C ILE A 101 0.86 -77.85 45.87
N ASP A 102 0.96 -79.12 45.53
CA ASP A 102 0.25 -80.19 46.22
C ASP A 102 1.19 -80.81 47.26
N PRO A 103 0.99 -80.50 48.56
CA PRO A 103 1.90 -80.94 49.62
C PRO A 103 1.76 -82.43 49.97
N GLY A 104 0.85 -83.15 49.31
CA GLY A 104 0.51 -84.53 49.59
C GLY A 104 -0.54 -84.69 50.69
N ALA A 105 -0.89 -85.94 51.00
CA ALA A 105 -1.95 -86.26 51.95
C ALA A 105 -1.77 -85.62 53.35
N ALA A 106 -2.91 -85.27 53.99
CA ALA A 106 -3.00 -84.66 55.31
C ALA A 106 -2.38 -83.24 55.44
N ARG A 107 -2.17 -82.55 54.31
CA ARG A 107 -1.55 -81.22 54.25
C ARG A 107 -2.28 -80.35 53.25
N VAL A 108 -2.29 -79.05 53.47
CA VAL A 108 -2.94 -78.09 52.57
C VAL A 108 -2.05 -76.89 52.31
N CYS A 109 -2.10 -76.40 51.07
CA CYS A 109 -1.46 -75.18 50.63
C CYS A 109 -2.38 -74.42 49.68
N ALA A 110 -2.57 -73.12 49.91
CA ALA A 110 -3.32 -72.29 48.98
C ALA A 110 -2.46 -71.93 47.75
N PRO A 111 -3.06 -71.82 46.56
CA PRO A 111 -2.34 -71.33 45.38
C PRO A 111 -1.90 -69.87 45.59
N VAL A 112 -0.74 -69.53 45.05
CA VAL A 112 -0.24 -68.15 45.00
C VAL A 112 -0.56 -67.57 43.64
N LEU A 113 -1.28 -66.44 43.65
CA LEU A 113 -1.55 -65.64 42.46
C LEU A 113 -0.42 -64.60 42.29
N VAL A 114 0.12 -64.55 41.09
CA VAL A 114 1.12 -63.57 40.68
C VAL A 114 0.57 -62.76 39.52
N ASP A 115 0.47 -61.46 39.71
CA ASP A 115 0.13 -60.52 38.65
C ASP A 115 1.40 -60.21 37.85
N VAL A 116 1.32 -60.38 36.53
CA VAL A 116 2.41 -60.16 35.59
C VAL A 116 2.09 -58.89 34.82
N THR A 117 2.88 -57.84 35.03
CA THR A 117 2.68 -56.53 34.37
C THR A 117 3.70 -56.31 33.28
N ASP A 118 3.29 -55.74 32.15
CA ASP A 118 4.26 -55.37 31.09
C ASP A 118 5.18 -54.22 31.51
N VAL A 119 4.72 -53.39 32.44
CA VAL A 119 5.48 -52.28 33.02
C VAL A 119 6.24 -52.70 34.27
N ASP A 120 7.46 -52.18 34.44
CA ASP A 120 8.22 -52.34 35.68
C ASP A 120 7.83 -51.26 36.68
N LEU A 121 6.93 -51.62 37.60
CA LEU A 121 6.47 -50.73 38.67
C LEU A 121 7.55 -50.41 39.72
N ARG A 122 8.73 -51.03 39.65
CA ARG A 122 9.88 -50.73 40.51
C ARG A 122 10.95 -49.87 39.83
N ASP A 123 10.75 -49.50 38.56
CA ASP A 123 11.56 -48.46 37.90
C ASP A 123 11.32 -47.10 38.57
N SER A 124 12.39 -46.53 39.14
CA SER A 124 12.34 -45.31 39.95
C SER A 124 12.14 -44.01 39.16
N VAL A 125 12.16 -44.07 37.82
CA VAL A 125 12.12 -42.88 36.95
C VAL A 125 10.84 -42.85 36.12
N ARG A 126 10.49 -43.98 35.49
CA ARG A 126 9.44 -44.00 34.45
C ARG A 126 8.51 -45.20 34.49
N ALA A 127 8.52 -45.98 35.58
CA ALA A 127 7.68 -47.18 35.73
C ALA A 127 7.74 -48.13 34.51
N GLY A 128 8.92 -48.29 33.89
CA GLY A 128 9.09 -49.13 32.69
C GLY A 128 8.51 -48.57 31.39
N MET A 129 7.96 -47.35 31.37
CA MET A 129 7.47 -46.69 30.15
C MET A 129 8.64 -46.19 29.30
N THR A 130 9.19 -47.06 28.45
CA THR A 130 10.42 -46.78 27.69
C THR A 130 10.34 -45.62 26.70
N ALA A 131 9.13 -45.18 26.35
CA ALA A 131 8.89 -43.99 25.53
C ALA A 131 9.10 -42.67 26.28
N LEU A 132 9.13 -42.70 27.62
CA LEU A 132 9.46 -41.53 28.44
C LEU A 132 10.98 -41.41 28.64
N PRO A 133 11.52 -40.18 28.70
CA PRO A 133 12.92 -39.96 28.99
C PRO A 133 13.36 -40.64 30.29
N ASN A 134 14.58 -41.19 30.30
CA ASN A 134 15.15 -41.88 31.46
C ASN A 134 15.95 -40.92 32.34
N ALA A 135 15.35 -39.80 32.68
CA ALA A 135 15.86 -38.81 33.61
C ALA A 135 14.69 -38.24 34.42
N ALA A 136 14.95 -37.81 35.65
CA ALA A 136 13.92 -37.15 36.45
C ALA A 136 13.38 -35.90 35.72
N ALA A 137 12.14 -35.51 36.00
CA ALA A 137 11.64 -34.21 35.54
C ALA A 137 12.58 -33.10 36.05
N ASP A 138 12.81 -32.08 35.22
CA ASP A 138 13.77 -30.99 35.46
C ASP A 138 15.27 -31.41 35.53
N ALA A 139 15.60 -32.70 35.42
CA ALA A 139 16.99 -33.11 35.19
C ALA A 139 17.39 -32.95 33.72
N ALA A 140 18.68 -32.83 33.45
CA ALA A 140 19.21 -32.82 32.08
C ALA A 140 18.74 -34.05 31.28
N GLY A 141 18.06 -33.82 30.16
CA GLY A 141 17.49 -34.88 29.32
C GLY A 141 16.18 -35.48 29.85
N GLY A 142 15.58 -34.90 30.90
CA GLY A 142 14.27 -35.24 31.45
C GLY A 142 13.12 -34.52 30.73
N LEU A 143 11.91 -34.70 31.26
CA LEU A 143 10.74 -33.96 30.78
C LEU A 143 10.83 -32.49 31.25
N PRO A 144 10.64 -31.50 30.34
CA PRO A 144 10.53 -30.10 30.73
C PRO A 144 9.30 -29.85 31.60
N ILE A 145 9.45 -29.10 32.68
CA ILE A 145 8.38 -28.71 33.60
C ILE A 145 8.50 -27.22 33.97
N SER A 146 7.42 -26.64 34.52
CA SER A 146 7.38 -25.25 35.00
C SER A 146 7.75 -25.17 36.48
N ASP A 147 9.03 -25.36 36.79
CA ASP A 147 9.59 -25.19 38.13
C ASP A 147 10.88 -24.33 38.11
N LEU A 148 11.44 -24.07 39.30
CA LEU A 148 12.69 -23.32 39.46
C LEU A 148 13.89 -24.25 39.20
N GLY A 149 14.15 -24.51 37.92
CA GLY A 149 14.98 -25.62 37.45
C GLY A 149 15.86 -25.32 36.22
N GLY A 150 16.59 -26.32 35.74
CA GLY A 150 17.63 -26.16 34.70
C GLY A 150 17.12 -26.23 33.25
N LEU A 151 15.87 -26.65 33.03
CA LEU A 151 15.18 -26.68 31.74
C LEU A 151 13.84 -25.95 31.84
N ASP A 152 13.82 -24.85 32.59
CA ASP A 152 12.62 -24.14 32.99
C ASP A 152 11.88 -23.54 31.78
N LEU A 153 10.69 -24.08 31.54
CA LEU A 153 9.73 -23.47 30.60
C LEU A 153 9.42 -22.01 30.99
N ASP A 154 9.56 -21.68 32.27
CA ASP A 154 9.33 -20.34 32.80
C ASP A 154 10.42 -19.35 32.37
N ALA A 155 11.70 -19.74 32.26
CA ALA A 155 12.72 -18.85 31.67
C ALA A 155 12.55 -18.70 30.17
N ILE A 156 12.21 -19.77 29.45
CA ILE A 156 11.92 -19.65 28.01
C ILE A 156 10.73 -18.72 27.79
N LEU A 157 9.68 -18.82 28.62
CA LEU A 157 8.53 -17.94 28.55
C LEU A 157 8.89 -16.50 28.97
N ALA A 158 9.74 -16.32 29.97
CA ALA A 158 10.26 -15.01 30.37
C ALA A 158 11.07 -14.36 29.24
N ASP A 159 12.02 -15.07 28.64
CA ASP A 159 12.84 -14.60 27.51
C ASP A 159 11.95 -14.30 26.29
N THR A 160 10.92 -15.11 26.05
CA THR A 160 9.95 -14.86 24.97
C THR A 160 9.11 -13.62 25.25
N ASN A 161 8.70 -13.39 26.50
CA ASN A 161 7.99 -12.18 26.90
C ASN A 161 8.91 -10.94 26.84
N GLU A 162 10.19 -11.09 27.18
CA GLU A 162 11.20 -10.05 26.98
C GLU A 162 11.37 -9.74 25.50
N LEU A 163 11.45 -10.72 24.60
CA LEU A 163 11.50 -10.47 23.15
C LEU A 163 10.27 -9.73 22.61
N GLN A 164 9.12 -9.89 23.25
CA GLN A 164 7.87 -9.20 22.87
C GLN A 164 7.73 -7.81 23.53
N GLY A 165 8.35 -7.61 24.69
CA GLY A 165 8.29 -6.37 25.49
C GLY A 165 9.51 -5.46 25.33
N ASP A 166 10.65 -5.99 24.94
CA ASP A 166 11.79 -5.23 24.43
C ASP A 166 11.31 -4.62 23.13
N ASP A 167 11.47 -3.30 23.02
CA ASP A 167 10.79 -2.41 22.09
C ASP A 167 11.12 -2.68 20.61
N VAL A 168 11.39 -3.90 20.16
CA VAL A 168 11.68 -4.25 18.77
C VAL A 168 10.63 -3.64 17.82
N PRO A 169 9.30 -3.70 18.07
CA PRO A 169 8.35 -2.97 17.24
C PRO A 169 8.40 -1.45 17.39
N GLY A 170 8.68 -0.92 18.59
CA GLY A 170 8.74 0.52 18.88
C GLY A 170 9.99 1.21 18.33
N LEU A 171 11.16 0.58 18.50
CA LEU A 171 12.44 0.96 17.90
C LEU A 171 12.43 0.75 16.39
N ILE A 172 11.83 -0.32 15.85
CA ILE A 172 11.70 -0.50 14.39
C ILE A 172 10.73 0.54 13.80
N ALA A 173 9.63 0.87 14.49
CA ALA A 173 8.74 1.96 14.10
C ALA A 173 9.44 3.33 14.17
N ALA A 174 10.35 3.53 15.14
CA ALA A 174 11.18 4.74 15.21
C ALA A 174 12.25 4.80 14.11
N LEU A 175 12.64 3.65 13.55
CA LEU A 175 13.67 3.54 12.50
C LEU A 175 13.15 3.72 11.07
N ASN A 176 11.83 3.74 10.81
CA ASN A 176 11.33 3.50 9.44
C ASN A 176 10.26 4.45 8.89
N ASP A 177 10.36 5.75 9.19
CA ASP A 177 10.15 6.85 8.24
C ASP A 177 10.06 8.17 9.04
N PRO A 178 11.17 8.89 9.28
CA PRO A 178 11.03 10.30 9.59
C PRO A 178 10.20 10.91 8.46
N ALA A 179 9.04 11.50 8.81
CA ALA A 179 8.14 12.08 7.82
C ALA A 179 8.94 13.00 6.89
N VAL A 180 8.57 13.10 5.61
CA VAL A 180 9.29 13.95 4.63
C VAL A 180 9.47 15.38 5.17
N ALA A 181 8.51 15.88 5.95
CA ALA A 181 8.61 17.16 6.65
C ALA A 181 9.71 17.20 7.72
N ALA A 182 9.88 16.15 8.52
CA ALA A 182 10.94 16.06 9.52
C ALA A 182 12.33 15.89 8.88
N ILE A 183 12.43 15.15 7.75
CA ILE A 183 13.66 15.08 6.96
C ILE A 183 13.98 16.45 6.37
N ALA A 184 12.98 17.13 5.79
CA ALA A 184 13.17 18.46 5.22
C ALA A 184 13.61 19.45 6.30
N ASP A 185 12.90 19.54 7.43
CA ASP A 185 13.25 20.41 8.55
C ASP A 185 14.69 20.16 9.02
N ALA A 186 15.06 18.90 9.26
CA ALA A 186 16.42 18.53 9.65
C ALA A 186 17.49 18.87 8.61
N VAL A 187 17.17 18.80 7.30
CA VAL A 187 18.12 19.13 6.23
C VAL A 187 18.24 20.64 6.00
N TRP A 188 17.15 21.40 6.17
CA TRP A 188 17.11 22.85 5.96
C TRP A 188 17.60 23.66 7.18
N ASP A 189 17.39 23.16 8.40
CA ASP A 189 17.85 23.80 9.65
C ASP A 189 19.22 23.30 10.13
N GLU A 190 19.89 22.46 9.34
CA GLU A 190 21.22 21.95 9.68
C GLU A 190 22.25 23.09 9.75
N ALA A 191 23.10 23.07 10.78
CA ALA A 191 24.05 24.14 11.00
C ALA A 191 25.20 24.08 9.96
N VAL A 192 25.42 25.18 9.23
CA VAL A 192 26.52 25.31 8.26
C VAL A 192 27.90 24.96 8.86
N ALA A 193 28.09 25.23 10.15
CA ALA A 193 29.32 24.91 10.88
C ALA A 193 29.69 23.41 10.89
N GLY A 194 28.70 22.52 10.75
CA GLY A 194 28.91 21.07 10.63
C GLY A 194 29.37 20.61 9.24
N HIS A 195 29.18 21.45 8.22
CA HIS A 195 29.42 21.12 6.81
C HIS A 195 30.56 21.94 6.20
N VAL A 196 31.65 22.16 6.93
CA VAL A 196 32.80 22.95 6.44
C VAL A 196 33.81 22.16 5.61
N ALA A 197 33.57 20.87 5.35
CA ALA A 197 34.46 20.02 4.55
C ALA A 197 34.46 20.42 3.06
N ALA A 198 35.59 20.31 2.39
CA ALA A 198 35.69 20.63 0.96
C ALA A 198 34.72 19.76 0.12
N GLY A 199 33.96 20.41 -0.77
CA GLY A 199 32.96 19.76 -1.62
C GLY A 199 31.57 19.58 -1.00
N SER A 200 31.35 20.05 0.24
CA SER A 200 30.02 20.10 0.85
C SER A 200 29.23 21.34 0.41
N PHE A 201 27.92 21.32 0.63
CA PHE A 201 27.06 22.48 0.45
C PHE A 201 27.41 23.61 1.44
N GLY A 202 27.57 23.30 2.74
CA GLY A 202 27.90 24.30 3.77
C GLY A 202 29.25 25.00 3.55
N LYS A 203 30.22 24.34 2.92
CA LYS A 203 31.50 24.97 2.56
C LYS A 203 31.32 25.97 1.42
N THR A 204 30.45 25.66 0.45
CA THR A 204 30.13 26.57 -0.65
C THR A 204 29.46 27.84 -0.15
N ASP A 205 28.49 27.71 0.78
CA ASP A 205 27.79 28.85 1.37
C ASP A 205 28.72 29.73 2.21
N ALA A 206 29.60 29.11 3.01
CA ALA A 206 30.63 29.81 3.76
C ALA A 206 31.63 30.58 2.86
N ASP A 207 32.00 30.00 1.70
CA ASP A 207 32.87 30.66 0.72
C ASP A 207 32.16 31.84 0.06
N ILE A 208 30.89 31.69 -0.33
CA ILE A 208 30.08 32.79 -0.89
C ILE A 208 29.95 33.94 0.11
N LEU A 209 29.71 33.64 1.40
CA LEU A 209 29.64 34.64 2.44
C LEU A 209 30.98 35.37 2.61
N SER A 210 32.10 34.64 2.55
CA SER A 210 33.44 35.22 2.58
C SER A 210 33.67 36.17 1.39
N ASP A 211 33.39 35.72 0.18
CA ASP A 211 33.53 36.52 -1.05
C ASP A 211 32.63 37.77 -1.00
N THR A 212 31.40 37.61 -0.50
CA THR A 212 30.45 38.73 -0.36
C THR A 212 30.95 39.75 0.66
N ASN A 213 31.51 39.30 1.79
CA ASN A 213 32.11 40.19 2.79
C ASN A 213 33.34 40.92 2.24
N GLU A 214 34.17 40.26 1.43
CA GLU A 214 35.30 40.90 0.74
C GLU A 214 34.79 41.99 -0.20
N LEU A 215 33.81 41.68 -1.07
CA LEU A 215 33.21 42.66 -1.97
C LEU A 215 32.60 43.84 -1.20
N GLN A 216 31.80 43.58 -0.17
CA GLN A 216 31.22 44.64 0.65
C GLN A 216 32.30 45.54 1.27
N GLY A 217 33.41 44.96 1.73
CA GLY A 217 34.57 45.70 2.21
C GLY A 217 35.30 46.49 1.11
N ASP A 218 35.33 45.99 -0.12
CA ASP A 218 35.94 46.68 -1.26
C ASP A 218 35.10 47.86 -1.77
N TRP A 219 33.77 47.73 -1.71
CA TRP A 219 32.79 48.72 -2.18
C TRP A 219 32.42 49.79 -1.15
N VAL A 220 32.68 49.57 0.15
CA VAL A 220 32.42 50.60 1.17
C VAL A 220 33.31 51.82 0.96
N ASN A 221 32.86 53.00 1.39
CA ASN A 221 33.64 54.23 1.31
C ASN A 221 34.99 54.08 2.05
N GLY A 222 36.11 54.26 1.35
CA GLY A 222 37.47 53.95 1.81
C GLY A 222 37.95 52.51 1.58
N GLY A 223 37.13 51.66 0.96
CA GLY A 223 37.46 50.30 0.52
C GLY A 223 38.36 50.28 -0.71
N ARG A 224 38.91 49.12 -1.09
CA ARG A 224 39.90 49.03 -2.19
C ARG A 224 39.32 49.48 -3.53
N LEU A 225 38.14 48.99 -3.90
CA LEU A 225 37.52 49.32 -5.19
C LEU A 225 37.00 50.75 -5.19
N ASP A 226 36.42 51.20 -4.07
CA ASP A 226 36.01 52.58 -3.86
C ASP A 226 37.19 53.57 -4.01
N LEU A 227 38.31 53.32 -3.33
CA LEU A 227 39.52 54.14 -3.47
C LEU A 227 40.10 54.13 -4.88
N LEU A 228 40.03 53.00 -5.60
CA LEU A 228 40.41 52.94 -7.01
C LEU A 228 39.50 53.81 -7.85
N LEU A 229 38.18 53.77 -7.60
CA LEU A 229 37.18 54.57 -8.30
C LEU A 229 37.32 56.06 -8.00
N ASP A 230 37.60 56.43 -6.75
CA ASP A 230 37.89 57.78 -6.30
C ASP A 230 39.23 58.30 -6.86
N ALA A 231 40.22 57.40 -7.00
CA ALA A 231 41.50 57.71 -7.61
C ALA A 231 41.43 57.80 -9.14
N ILE A 232 40.36 57.30 -9.80
CA ILE A 232 40.09 57.63 -11.20
C ILE A 232 39.86 59.14 -11.24
N PRO A 233 40.77 59.92 -11.86
CA PRO A 233 40.62 61.35 -11.83
C PRO A 233 39.41 61.67 -12.72
N THR A 234 38.31 62.10 -12.11
CA THR A 234 37.10 62.59 -12.81
C THR A 234 37.41 63.71 -13.81
N THR A 235 38.62 64.30 -13.71
CA THR A 235 39.19 65.29 -14.63
C THR A 235 40.22 64.75 -15.63
N ALA A 236 40.86 63.59 -15.43
CA ALA A 236 41.94 63.10 -16.30
C ALA A 236 41.55 62.00 -17.29
N MET A 237 40.35 61.41 -17.19
CA MET A 237 39.82 60.54 -18.27
C MET A 237 39.21 61.32 -19.46
N ARG A 238 39.30 62.67 -19.48
CA ARG A 238 38.93 63.50 -20.64
C ARG A 238 40.13 63.90 -21.49
N GLY A 239 41.13 63.03 -21.58
CA GLY A 239 42.22 63.14 -22.53
C GLY A 239 41.97 62.28 -23.76
N THR A 240 41.63 62.91 -24.88
CA THR A 240 41.73 62.44 -26.28
C THR A 240 40.51 61.92 -27.05
N ASP A 241 39.35 61.65 -26.45
CA ASP A 241 38.17 61.24 -27.23
C ASP A 241 37.00 62.25 -27.14
N GLY A 242 37.04 63.28 -28.00
CA GLY A 242 35.94 63.64 -28.89
C GLY A 242 34.53 63.99 -28.40
N ALA A 243 34.24 64.23 -27.11
CA ALA A 243 32.88 64.62 -26.68
C ALA A 243 32.73 66.14 -26.43
N LEU A 244 32.40 66.90 -27.49
CA LEU A 244 31.81 68.24 -27.40
C LEU A 244 30.34 68.12 -27.00
N THR A 245 30.04 68.12 -25.70
CA THR A 245 28.67 68.12 -25.19
C THR A 245 28.50 69.10 -24.02
N ASP A 246 28.58 70.39 -24.31
CA ASP A 246 27.72 71.45 -23.78
C ASP A 246 28.30 72.85 -24.07
N LYS A 247 27.40 73.80 -24.31
CA LYS A 247 27.64 74.99 -25.14
C LYS A 247 27.67 76.26 -24.28
N ALA A 248 28.51 76.28 -23.24
CA ALA A 248 28.71 77.45 -22.39
C ALA A 248 30.21 77.73 -22.24
N GLY A 249 30.75 78.68 -23.02
CA GLY A 249 32.13 79.16 -22.85
C GLY A 249 32.95 79.41 -24.12
N PHE A 250 32.46 79.02 -25.31
CA PHE A 250 33.12 79.33 -26.58
C PHE A 250 32.38 80.45 -27.32
N SER A 251 32.49 81.68 -26.83
CA SER A 251 32.34 82.83 -27.73
C SER A 251 33.57 82.89 -28.63
N LEU A 252 33.37 83.03 -29.94
CA LEU A 252 34.45 83.43 -30.83
C LEU A 252 35.00 84.76 -30.28
N SER A 253 36.32 84.87 -30.12
CA SER A 253 36.93 86.10 -29.60
C SER A 253 36.50 87.29 -30.46
N THR A 254 36.46 88.50 -29.89
CA THR A 254 36.16 89.71 -30.69
C THR A 254 37.05 89.80 -31.92
N ALA A 255 38.33 89.40 -31.82
CA ALA A 255 39.23 89.30 -32.96
C ALA A 255 38.79 88.22 -33.98
N GLY A 256 38.34 87.05 -33.53
CA GLY A 256 37.80 86.01 -34.40
C GLY A 256 36.50 86.41 -35.11
N ILE A 257 35.61 87.13 -34.41
CA ILE A 257 34.39 87.68 -35.00
C ILE A 257 34.73 88.77 -36.02
N LEU A 258 35.64 89.69 -35.70
CA LEU A 258 36.07 90.75 -36.61
C LEU A 258 36.82 90.20 -37.83
N ALA A 259 37.61 89.15 -37.66
CA ALA A 259 38.32 88.49 -38.76
C ALA A 259 37.35 87.93 -39.79
N VAL A 260 36.20 87.39 -39.36
CA VAL A 260 35.15 86.89 -40.25
C VAL A 260 34.27 88.02 -40.80
N TRP A 261 33.89 89.00 -39.98
CA TRP A 261 32.94 90.07 -40.36
C TRP A 261 33.55 91.12 -41.29
N HIS A 262 34.82 91.48 -41.10
CA HIS A 262 35.53 92.45 -41.95
C HIS A 262 36.40 91.78 -43.03
N GLN A 263 36.24 90.47 -43.24
CA GLN A 263 36.93 89.79 -44.32
C GLN A 263 36.44 90.33 -45.67
N ALA A 264 37.36 90.51 -46.62
CA ALA A 264 36.98 90.91 -47.98
C ALA A 264 35.94 89.92 -48.53
N LEU A 265 34.85 90.42 -49.10
CA LEU A 265 33.75 89.60 -49.66
C LEU A 265 34.28 88.50 -50.59
N THR A 266 35.31 88.78 -51.39
CA THR A 266 35.96 87.81 -52.29
C THR A 266 36.57 86.61 -51.58
N ALA A 267 36.93 86.71 -50.30
CA ALA A 267 37.53 85.63 -49.51
C ALA A 267 36.50 84.72 -48.80
N ILE A 268 35.22 85.13 -48.74
CA ILE A 268 34.11 84.37 -48.14
C ILE A 268 33.09 83.86 -49.19
N ILE A 269 33.28 84.25 -50.46
CA ILE A 269 32.45 83.86 -51.60
C ILE A 269 33.22 82.89 -52.50
N THR A 270 33.42 81.68 -52.02
CA THR A 270 33.96 80.57 -52.83
C THR A 270 32.79 79.79 -53.45
N ALA A 271 32.99 79.12 -54.59
CA ALA A 271 31.97 78.25 -55.19
C ALA A 271 31.40 77.27 -54.14
N GLY A 272 30.08 77.30 -53.94
CA GLY A 272 29.38 76.46 -52.95
C GLY A 272 29.30 77.03 -51.53
N SER A 273 29.87 78.21 -51.24
CA SER A 273 29.74 78.82 -49.90
C SER A 273 28.36 79.47 -49.69
N VAL A 274 27.88 79.50 -48.44
CA VAL A 274 26.67 80.24 -48.07
C VAL A 274 26.81 81.74 -48.37
N GLY A 275 28.01 82.30 -48.24
CA GLY A 275 28.29 83.68 -48.64
C GLY A 275 28.09 83.92 -50.14
N LYS A 276 28.41 82.92 -50.98
CA LYS A 276 28.11 82.94 -52.41
C LYS A 276 26.62 82.87 -52.67
N LEU A 277 25.90 81.96 -52.02
CA LEU A 277 24.45 81.86 -52.14
C LEU A 277 23.78 83.17 -51.76
N LEU A 278 24.14 83.79 -50.63
CA LEU A 278 23.54 85.06 -50.21
C LEU A 278 23.83 86.22 -51.18
N LYS A 279 25.06 86.32 -51.70
CA LYS A 279 25.39 87.32 -52.74
C LYS A 279 24.66 87.04 -54.05
N ASP A 280 24.55 85.77 -54.43
CA ASP A 280 23.89 85.37 -55.66
C ASP A 280 22.35 85.56 -55.56
N GLU A 281 21.77 85.35 -54.38
CA GLU A 281 20.35 85.59 -54.14
C GLU A 281 20.03 87.08 -54.12
N ILE A 282 20.97 87.90 -53.62
CA ILE A 282 20.95 89.37 -53.71
C ILE A 282 21.69 89.83 -54.99
N THR A 283 21.67 89.04 -56.08
CA THR A 283 22.25 89.48 -57.36
C THR A 283 21.38 90.55 -57.99
N SER A 284 22.04 91.54 -58.62
CA SER A 284 21.41 92.64 -59.37
C SER A 284 20.27 92.19 -60.30
N ALA A 285 20.33 90.98 -60.87
CA ALA A 285 19.27 90.43 -61.72
C ALA A 285 17.96 90.16 -60.96
N ARG A 286 18.00 89.54 -59.78
CA ARG A 286 16.81 89.29 -58.95
C ARG A 286 16.24 90.59 -58.38
N MET A 287 17.12 91.49 -57.95
CA MET A 287 16.72 92.83 -57.51
C MET A 287 16.12 93.67 -58.65
N ALA A 288 16.59 93.48 -59.88
CA ALA A 288 16.01 94.11 -61.06
C ALA A 288 14.62 93.56 -61.39
N VAL A 289 14.38 92.24 -61.28
CA VAL A 289 13.02 91.67 -61.42
C VAL A 289 12.08 92.19 -60.34
N LEU A 290 12.53 92.25 -59.09
CA LEU A 290 11.74 92.86 -58.01
C LEU A 290 11.43 94.33 -58.31
N THR A 291 12.40 95.09 -58.83
CA THR A 291 12.19 96.48 -59.24
C THR A 291 11.20 96.59 -60.41
N ASP A 292 11.15 95.60 -61.29
CA ASP A 292 10.19 95.54 -62.40
C ASP A 292 8.75 95.27 -61.93
N TRP A 293 8.61 94.55 -60.82
CA TRP A 293 7.33 94.15 -60.20
C TRP A 293 6.78 95.17 -59.18
N ILE A 294 7.64 96.03 -58.63
CA ILE A 294 7.24 97.10 -57.69
C ILE A 294 6.47 98.20 -58.45
N ASN A 295 5.54 98.87 -57.77
CA ASN A 295 4.77 100.00 -58.32
C ASN A 295 5.68 101.03 -59.03
N GLY A 296 5.44 101.23 -60.34
CA GLY A 296 6.22 102.09 -61.23
C GLY A 296 7.35 101.38 -61.99
N GLY A 297 7.54 100.08 -61.80
CA GLY A 297 8.41 99.21 -62.61
C GLY A 297 7.83 98.95 -64.00
N ARG A 298 8.62 98.40 -64.95
CA ARG A 298 8.14 98.25 -66.34
C ARG A 298 7.05 97.18 -66.45
N LEU A 299 7.19 96.07 -65.73
CA LEU A 299 6.19 95.00 -65.73
C LEU A 299 4.93 95.42 -64.98
N ASP A 300 5.08 96.12 -63.85
CA ASP A 300 3.97 96.73 -63.12
C ASP A 300 3.15 97.67 -64.02
N LEU A 301 3.80 98.61 -64.72
CA LEU A 301 3.15 99.51 -65.68
C LEU A 301 2.44 98.76 -66.83
N LEU A 302 2.96 97.60 -67.25
CA LEU A 302 2.30 96.74 -68.23
C LEU A 302 1.06 96.04 -67.67
N LEU A 303 1.12 95.60 -66.41
CA LEU A 303 -0.01 94.98 -65.71
C LEU A 303 -1.11 96.01 -65.40
N ASP A 304 -0.75 97.21 -64.98
CA ASP A 304 -1.68 98.34 -64.78
C ASP A 304 -2.39 98.72 -66.08
N ALA A 305 -1.75 98.49 -67.23
CA ALA A 305 -2.35 98.69 -68.55
C ALA A 305 -3.27 97.55 -69.00
N ILE A 306 -3.29 96.39 -68.32
CA ILE A 306 -4.24 95.30 -68.61
C ILE A 306 -5.65 95.73 -68.13
N PRO A 307 -6.68 95.68 -68.99
CA PRO A 307 -8.03 96.06 -68.59
C PRO A 307 -8.57 95.13 -67.48
N THR A 308 -8.82 95.66 -66.28
CA THR A 308 -9.43 94.93 -65.15
C THR A 308 -10.96 94.79 -65.27
N THR A 309 -11.51 94.98 -66.48
CA THR A 309 -12.93 94.79 -66.80
C THR A 309 -13.10 93.69 -67.85
N ALA A 310 -14.10 92.84 -67.63
CA ALA A 310 -14.27 91.55 -68.28
C ALA A 310 -14.24 91.61 -69.82
N MET A 311 -13.32 90.85 -70.42
CA MET A 311 -13.37 90.51 -71.85
C MET A 311 -14.66 89.73 -72.13
N ARG A 312 -15.58 90.32 -72.90
CA ARG A 312 -16.84 89.69 -73.27
C ARG A 312 -16.63 88.69 -74.42
N GLY A 313 -16.91 87.41 -74.15
CA GLY A 313 -17.26 86.40 -75.16
C GLY A 313 -16.25 85.28 -75.39
N THR A 314 -16.39 84.16 -74.66
CA THR A 314 -16.60 82.79 -75.19
C THR A 314 -16.64 81.74 -74.07
N ASP A 315 -17.87 81.32 -73.75
CA ASP A 315 -18.40 79.95 -73.56
C ASP A 315 -18.05 79.05 -72.35
N THR A 316 -19.08 78.86 -71.51
CA THR A 316 -19.46 77.64 -70.73
C THR A 316 -19.00 77.52 -69.26
N ALA A 317 -19.78 78.10 -68.33
CA ALA A 317 -19.82 77.73 -66.91
C ALA A 317 -21.26 77.53 -66.39
N ALA A 318 -22.10 76.90 -67.20
CA ALA A 318 -23.45 76.46 -66.83
C ALA A 318 -23.43 75.13 -66.02
N LEU A 319 -22.43 74.93 -65.15
CA LEU A 319 -22.29 73.71 -64.33
C LEU A 319 -22.32 73.99 -62.82
N ALA A 320 -22.91 75.10 -62.41
CA ALA A 320 -23.12 75.42 -60.99
C ALA A 320 -24.60 75.36 -60.55
N SER A 321 -25.53 74.91 -61.41
CA SER A 321 -26.97 74.87 -61.07
C SER A 321 -27.76 73.62 -61.51
N VAL A 322 -27.10 72.51 -61.86
CA VAL A 322 -27.77 71.25 -62.28
C VAL A 322 -27.85 70.24 -61.11
N ALA A 323 -28.46 70.67 -60.00
CA ALA A 323 -28.89 69.78 -58.92
C ALA A 323 -30.27 70.24 -58.45
N THR A 324 -31.30 69.97 -59.24
CA THR A 324 -32.70 70.19 -58.87
C THR A 324 -33.43 68.84 -58.77
N GLU A 325 -34.29 68.71 -57.75
CA GLU A 325 -34.94 67.48 -57.28
C GLU A 325 -35.68 66.68 -58.38
N ALA A 326 -36.05 67.33 -59.50
CA ALA A 326 -36.71 66.69 -60.63
C ALA A 326 -35.85 65.69 -61.43
N ARG A 327 -34.51 65.71 -61.32
CA ARG A 327 -33.63 64.69 -61.92
C ARG A 327 -33.35 63.51 -60.98
N LEU A 328 -33.64 63.64 -59.69
CA LEU A 328 -33.50 62.55 -58.73
C LEU A 328 -34.64 61.53 -58.87
N ALA A 329 -35.80 61.96 -59.37
CA ALA A 329 -36.92 61.09 -59.72
C ALA A 329 -36.70 60.24 -60.98
N GLU A 330 -35.76 60.61 -61.86
CA GLU A 330 -35.35 59.74 -62.98
C GLU A 330 -34.45 58.56 -62.52
N LEU A 331 -34.05 58.55 -61.24
CA LEU A 331 -33.28 57.48 -60.57
C LEU A 331 -34.17 56.59 -59.67
N ASP A 332 -35.47 56.51 -59.97
CA ASP A 332 -36.43 55.56 -59.39
C ASP A 332 -36.15 54.14 -59.91
N ALA A 333 -36.34 53.12 -59.05
CA ALA A 333 -36.12 51.71 -59.31
C ALA A 333 -36.79 51.17 -60.60
N ALA A 334 -37.85 51.81 -61.10
CA ALA A 334 -38.53 51.46 -62.34
C ALA A 334 -37.68 51.70 -63.61
N ASN A 335 -36.65 52.54 -63.55
CA ASN A 335 -35.83 52.93 -64.71
C ASN A 335 -34.36 52.47 -64.64
N LEU A 336 -34.00 51.65 -63.65
CA LEU A 336 -32.67 51.02 -63.58
C LEU A 336 -32.60 49.84 -64.56
N PRO A 337 -31.49 49.64 -65.29
CA PRO A 337 -31.26 48.44 -66.09
C PRO A 337 -31.52 47.19 -65.25
N THR A 338 -32.17 46.17 -65.82
CA THR A 338 -32.61 44.94 -65.12
C THR A 338 -31.50 44.30 -64.27
N ASP A 339 -30.27 44.41 -64.74
CA ASP A 339 -29.07 43.83 -64.17
C ASP A 339 -28.70 44.50 -62.84
N ILE A 340 -29.07 45.78 -62.68
CA ILE A 340 -28.84 46.59 -61.48
C ILE A 340 -30.02 46.44 -60.50
N ALA A 341 -31.26 46.33 -60.99
CA ALA A 341 -32.44 46.07 -60.16
C ALA A 341 -32.39 44.69 -59.47
N ALA A 342 -31.60 43.74 -60.00
CA ALA A 342 -31.42 42.40 -59.46
C ALA A 342 -30.32 42.29 -58.38
N ILE A 343 -29.57 43.37 -58.12
CA ILE A 343 -28.50 43.37 -57.10
C ILE A 343 -29.15 43.55 -55.71
N PRO A 344 -29.02 42.58 -54.78
CA PRO A 344 -29.62 42.69 -53.45
C PRO A 344 -29.00 43.83 -52.66
N THR A 345 -29.81 44.73 -52.11
CA THR A 345 -29.36 45.89 -51.31
C THR A 345 -29.15 45.58 -49.83
N THR A 346 -29.26 44.31 -49.44
CA THR A 346 -28.86 43.82 -48.11
C THR A 346 -27.49 43.15 -48.16
N ALA A 347 -26.72 43.32 -47.07
CA ALA A 347 -25.32 42.91 -46.99
C ALA A 347 -25.10 41.43 -47.35
N MET A 348 -24.25 41.19 -48.35
CA MET A 348 -23.80 39.87 -48.79
C MET A 348 -23.12 39.11 -47.64
N ARG A 349 -23.64 37.93 -47.27
CA ARG A 349 -22.95 36.92 -46.45
C ARG A 349 -22.79 35.63 -47.24
N GLY A 350 -21.60 35.05 -47.12
CA GLY A 350 -21.07 33.96 -47.92
C GLY A 350 -21.96 32.72 -48.04
N THR A 351 -21.83 32.13 -49.22
CA THR A 351 -22.49 30.93 -49.72
C THR A 351 -21.83 29.66 -49.18
N ASP A 352 -22.32 29.12 -48.06
CA ASP A 352 -22.39 27.67 -47.75
C ASP A 352 -23.21 27.40 -46.47
N GLY A 353 -24.47 27.00 -46.63
CA GLY A 353 -25.14 26.10 -45.66
C GLY A 353 -25.88 26.67 -44.44
N ALA A 354 -26.08 27.99 -44.28
CA ALA A 354 -26.90 28.52 -43.18
C ALA A 354 -28.34 28.86 -43.63
N ASN A 355 -29.26 28.00 -43.22
CA ASN A 355 -30.72 28.10 -43.32
C ASN A 355 -31.27 29.54 -43.13
N THR A 356 -32.02 30.01 -44.13
CA THR A 356 -32.60 31.36 -44.24
C THR A 356 -34.07 31.43 -43.84
N THR A 357 -34.45 31.14 -42.59
CA THR A 357 -35.77 31.55 -42.07
C THR A 357 -35.78 31.63 -40.55
N THR A 358 -35.86 32.85 -39.99
CA THR A 358 -36.25 33.18 -38.60
C THR A 358 -35.45 32.50 -37.44
N PRO A 359 -35.21 33.17 -36.30
CA PRO A 359 -34.82 32.44 -35.09
C PRO A 359 -35.84 31.31 -34.86
N LEU A 360 -35.37 30.09 -34.56
CA LEU A 360 -36.26 28.97 -34.24
C LEU A 360 -37.25 29.45 -33.19
N THR A 361 -38.53 29.44 -33.54
CA THR A 361 -39.59 29.77 -32.59
C THR A 361 -39.51 28.79 -31.42
N ALA A 362 -39.97 29.18 -30.24
CA ALA A 362 -40.04 28.26 -29.10
C ALA A 362 -40.77 26.95 -29.47
N ALA A 363 -41.73 26.99 -30.40
CA ALA A 363 -42.40 25.81 -30.92
C ALA A 363 -41.48 24.86 -31.72
N GLN A 364 -40.57 25.40 -32.52
CA GLN A 364 -39.60 24.59 -33.28
C GLN A 364 -38.53 24.00 -32.37
N VAL A 365 -38.04 24.78 -31.41
CA VAL A 365 -37.11 24.29 -30.37
C VAL A 365 -37.77 23.17 -29.56
N ASN A 366 -39.01 23.38 -29.12
CA ASN A 366 -39.76 22.36 -28.38
C ASN A 366 -39.98 21.10 -29.24
N ALA A 367 -40.30 21.23 -30.53
CA ALA A 367 -40.49 20.06 -31.41
C ALA A 367 -39.20 19.24 -31.59
N GLU A 368 -38.05 19.90 -31.69
CA GLU A 368 -36.74 19.23 -31.80
C GLU A 368 -36.38 18.54 -30.47
N VAL A 369 -36.57 19.23 -29.34
CA VAL A 369 -36.37 18.69 -27.99
C VAL A 369 -37.31 17.52 -27.72
N ASP A 370 -38.58 17.62 -28.07
CA ASP A 370 -39.58 16.57 -27.91
C ASP A 370 -39.24 15.34 -28.75
N THR A 371 -38.71 15.54 -29.96
CA THR A 371 -38.25 14.45 -30.83
C THR A 371 -37.04 13.74 -30.23
N ALA A 372 -36.06 14.50 -29.73
CA ALA A 372 -34.88 13.95 -29.08
C ALA A 372 -35.25 13.19 -27.79
N LEU A 373 -36.14 13.75 -26.98
CA LEU A 373 -36.62 13.11 -25.76
C LEU A 373 -37.44 11.85 -26.05
N ASN A 374 -38.31 11.84 -27.06
CA ASN A 374 -39.05 10.64 -27.46
C ASN A 374 -38.15 9.52 -28.00
N SER A 375 -36.99 9.86 -28.58
CA SER A 375 -35.99 8.87 -28.99
C SER A 375 -35.23 8.30 -27.79
N ALA A 376 -34.83 9.15 -26.85
CA ALA A 376 -34.09 8.74 -25.66
C ALA A 376 -34.97 8.00 -24.62
N ILE A 377 -36.22 8.45 -24.45
CA ILE A 377 -37.18 7.98 -23.43
C ILE A 377 -38.56 7.74 -24.07
N PRO A 378 -38.70 6.75 -24.98
CA PRO A 378 -39.95 6.43 -25.65
C PRO A 378 -40.97 5.84 -24.67
N GLY A 379 -42.27 5.98 -24.93
CA GLY A 379 -43.34 5.42 -24.06
C GLY A 379 -43.31 3.89 -23.87
N SER A 380 -42.53 3.17 -24.68
CA SER A 380 -42.25 1.74 -24.54
C SER A 380 -40.79 1.45 -24.93
N PRO A 381 -40.16 0.38 -24.42
CA PRO A 381 -38.79 0.01 -24.79
C PRO A 381 -38.58 -0.10 -26.30
N THR A 382 -37.67 0.69 -26.85
CA THR A 382 -37.15 0.54 -28.22
C THR A 382 -35.63 0.38 -28.19
N ALA A 383 -35.06 -0.14 -29.27
CA ALA A 383 -33.60 -0.32 -29.39
C ALA A 383 -32.84 0.96 -29.03
N ASP A 384 -31.80 0.81 -28.20
CA ASP A 384 -30.91 1.83 -27.67
C ASP A 384 -31.59 2.89 -26.78
N SER A 385 -32.85 2.67 -26.38
CA SER A 385 -33.55 3.58 -25.47
C SER A 385 -33.21 3.31 -24.01
N ILE A 386 -33.33 4.34 -23.18
CA ILE A 386 -33.19 4.21 -21.72
C ILE A 386 -34.21 3.18 -21.17
N ASN A 387 -35.41 3.12 -21.75
CA ASN A 387 -36.45 2.19 -21.31
C ASN A 387 -36.16 0.72 -21.67
N GLU A 388 -35.40 0.45 -22.74
CA GLU A 388 -34.87 -0.88 -23.04
C GLU A 388 -33.80 -1.31 -22.04
N ILE A 389 -32.87 -0.41 -21.70
CA ILE A 389 -31.84 -0.68 -20.70
C ILE A 389 -32.48 -1.03 -19.35
N VAL A 390 -33.49 -0.26 -18.92
CA VAL A 390 -34.23 -0.53 -17.67
C VAL A 390 -35.03 -1.83 -17.76
N GLN A 391 -35.67 -2.12 -18.90
CA GLN A 391 -36.38 -3.39 -19.10
C GLN A 391 -35.45 -4.60 -19.03
N ASN A 392 -34.20 -4.48 -19.49
CA ASN A 392 -33.23 -5.57 -19.46
C ASN A 392 -32.58 -5.76 -18.07
N LEU A 393 -32.43 -4.68 -17.28
CA LEU A 393 -31.90 -4.76 -15.91
C LEU A 393 -32.90 -5.33 -14.90
N GLY A 394 -34.20 -5.06 -15.06
CA GLY A 394 -35.25 -5.51 -14.13
C GLY A 394 -35.33 -7.04 -13.95
N PRO A 395 -35.35 -7.85 -15.03
CA PRO A 395 -35.32 -9.31 -14.96
C PRO A 395 -34.05 -9.87 -14.31
N SER A 396 -32.87 -9.30 -14.61
CA SER A 396 -31.60 -9.72 -14.00
C SER A 396 -31.53 -9.39 -12.50
N ALA A 397 -32.12 -8.27 -12.07
CA ALA A 397 -32.24 -7.94 -10.65
C ALA A 397 -33.28 -8.81 -9.94
N SER A 398 -34.34 -9.24 -10.63
CA SER A 398 -35.39 -10.10 -10.07
C SER A 398 -34.94 -11.55 -9.85
N THR A 399 -33.86 -12.00 -10.49
CA THR A 399 -33.28 -13.34 -10.29
C THR A 399 -32.29 -13.41 -9.12
N LEU A 400 -31.89 -12.27 -8.56
CA LEU A 400 -31.01 -12.21 -7.40
C LEU A 400 -31.80 -12.49 -6.12
N VAL A 401 -31.35 -13.45 -5.32
CA VAL A 401 -31.93 -13.70 -4.00
C VAL A 401 -31.05 -13.01 -2.95
N THR A 402 -31.62 -12.16 -2.12
CA THR A 402 -30.87 -11.48 -1.05
C THR A 402 -31.15 -12.12 0.30
N GLY A 403 -30.17 -12.07 1.20
CA GLY A 403 -30.31 -12.61 2.54
C GLY A 403 -29.37 -11.95 3.54
N THR A 404 -29.61 -12.23 4.82
CA THR A 404 -28.79 -11.73 5.92
C THR A 404 -28.35 -12.90 6.78
N ALA A 405 -27.04 -13.02 7.04
CA ALA A 405 -26.45 -14.04 7.88
C ALA A 405 -26.95 -13.91 9.33
N THR A 406 -27.18 -15.04 10.00
CA THR A 406 -27.73 -15.14 11.35
C THR A 406 -27.11 -16.31 12.12
N GLY A 407 -27.38 -16.36 13.42
CA GLY A 407 -26.81 -17.38 14.31
C GLY A 407 -25.32 -17.16 14.53
N THR A 408 -24.54 -18.23 14.50
CA THR A 408 -23.08 -18.22 14.63
C THR A 408 -22.47 -18.77 13.34
N PRO A 409 -22.27 -17.95 12.29
CA PRO A 409 -21.65 -18.40 11.05
C PRO A 409 -20.22 -18.90 11.30
N THR A 410 -19.79 -19.83 10.46
CA THR A 410 -18.41 -20.31 10.40
C THR A 410 -17.84 -20.03 9.00
N THR A 411 -16.60 -20.42 8.75
CA THR A 411 -15.97 -20.30 7.43
C THR A 411 -16.61 -21.19 6.37
N THR A 412 -17.47 -22.15 6.74
CA THR A 412 -18.08 -23.10 5.79
C THR A 412 -19.59 -23.21 5.90
N THR A 413 -20.20 -22.62 6.92
CA THR A 413 -21.64 -22.72 7.16
C THR A 413 -22.22 -21.42 7.70
N MET A 414 -23.44 -21.08 7.29
CA MET A 414 -24.19 -19.98 7.92
C MET A 414 -25.69 -20.21 7.83
N ALA A 415 -26.42 -19.81 8.87
CA ALA A 415 -27.88 -19.69 8.80
C ALA A 415 -28.25 -18.31 8.25
N ALA A 416 -29.33 -18.22 7.48
CA ALA A 416 -29.79 -16.96 6.92
C ALA A 416 -31.24 -16.64 7.30
N SER A 417 -31.54 -15.36 7.41
CA SER A 417 -32.89 -14.84 7.54
C SER A 417 -33.39 -14.23 6.23
N ALA A 418 -34.70 -14.01 6.15
CA ALA A 418 -35.41 -13.43 5.00
C ALA A 418 -35.47 -14.31 3.72
N LEU A 419 -35.14 -15.61 3.82
CA LEU A 419 -35.33 -16.56 2.73
C LEU A 419 -36.68 -17.29 2.85
N THR A 420 -37.50 -17.23 1.80
CA THR A 420 -38.79 -17.92 1.72
C THR A 420 -38.68 -19.37 1.26
N GLU A 421 -37.64 -19.71 0.53
CA GLU A 421 -37.43 -21.06 -0.03
C GLU A 421 -37.12 -22.08 1.08
N ALA A 422 -37.89 -23.17 1.11
CA ALA A 422 -37.89 -24.16 2.19
C ALA A 422 -37.51 -25.58 1.73
N THR A 423 -37.26 -25.77 0.43
CA THR A 423 -36.80 -27.03 -0.13
C THR A 423 -35.31 -27.18 0.09
N ASP A 424 -34.87 -28.35 0.56
CA ASP A 424 -33.46 -28.68 0.64
C ASP A 424 -32.82 -28.68 -0.77
N ASP A 425 -31.53 -28.43 -0.85
CA ASP A 425 -30.71 -28.38 -2.07
C ASP A 425 -31.06 -27.29 -3.11
N HIS A 426 -32.07 -26.45 -2.86
CA HIS A 426 -32.58 -25.49 -3.86
C HIS A 426 -31.51 -24.53 -4.41
N TYR A 427 -30.52 -24.17 -3.58
CA TYR A 427 -29.46 -23.24 -3.95
C TYR A 427 -28.13 -23.93 -4.30
N ASN A 428 -28.08 -25.26 -4.36
CA ASN A 428 -26.84 -25.98 -4.63
C ASN A 428 -26.29 -25.64 -6.01
N GLY A 429 -24.98 -25.35 -6.07
CA GLY A 429 -24.29 -24.92 -7.28
C GLY A 429 -24.47 -23.45 -7.66
N ARG A 430 -25.26 -22.68 -6.91
CA ARG A 430 -25.35 -21.21 -7.06
C ARG A 430 -24.21 -20.52 -6.34
N ILE A 431 -23.92 -19.28 -6.75
CA ILE A 431 -22.86 -18.49 -6.14
C ILE A 431 -23.45 -17.55 -5.10
N LEU A 432 -22.86 -17.56 -3.92
CA LEU A 432 -23.15 -16.63 -2.85
C LEU A 432 -22.06 -15.55 -2.82
N ILE A 433 -22.47 -14.28 -2.83
CA ILE A 433 -21.58 -13.13 -2.78
C ILE A 433 -21.97 -12.25 -1.59
N TRP A 434 -21.04 -11.98 -0.68
CA TRP A 434 -21.29 -11.06 0.42
C TRP A 434 -21.27 -9.61 -0.07
N THR A 435 -22.25 -8.83 0.36
CA THR A 435 -22.40 -7.41 -0.01
C THR A 435 -22.05 -6.47 1.14
N SER A 436 -21.82 -7.00 2.34
CA SER A 436 -21.34 -6.26 3.52
C SER A 436 -20.40 -7.12 4.38
N GLY A 437 -19.88 -6.53 5.46
CA GLY A 437 -19.05 -7.24 6.43
C GLY A 437 -17.61 -7.43 5.98
N VAL A 438 -16.89 -8.28 6.72
CA VAL A 438 -15.47 -8.59 6.46
C VAL A 438 -15.27 -9.41 5.18
N LEU A 439 -16.31 -10.13 4.73
CA LEU A 439 -16.28 -10.93 3.51
C LEU A 439 -16.81 -10.17 2.27
N LYS A 440 -17.06 -8.86 2.37
CA LYS A 440 -17.64 -8.08 1.28
C LYS A 440 -16.89 -8.31 -0.05
N ASP A 441 -17.67 -8.51 -1.12
CA ASP A 441 -17.23 -8.80 -2.49
C ASP A 441 -16.55 -10.18 -2.68
N GLN A 442 -16.41 -10.98 -1.62
CA GLN A 442 -16.02 -12.39 -1.74
C GLN A 442 -17.19 -13.23 -2.26
N ALA A 443 -16.89 -14.17 -3.15
CA ALA A 443 -17.84 -15.12 -3.71
C ALA A 443 -17.46 -16.55 -3.33
N THR A 444 -18.45 -17.38 -3.03
CA THR A 444 -18.26 -18.82 -2.79
C THR A 444 -19.40 -19.63 -3.42
N ASP A 445 -19.15 -20.89 -3.74
CA ASP A 445 -20.17 -21.82 -4.23
C ASP A 445 -20.92 -22.47 -3.07
N ILE A 446 -22.25 -22.51 -3.18
CA ILE A 446 -23.12 -23.20 -2.24
C ILE A 446 -23.08 -24.69 -2.57
N THR A 447 -22.55 -25.47 -1.64
CA THR A 447 -22.43 -26.93 -1.79
C THR A 447 -23.63 -27.68 -1.20
N ASP A 448 -24.35 -27.07 -0.25
CA ASP A 448 -25.57 -27.61 0.35
C ASP A 448 -26.47 -26.49 0.91
N TYR A 449 -27.78 -26.72 0.95
CA TYR A 449 -28.76 -25.84 1.58
C TYR A 449 -29.85 -26.65 2.29
N ALA A 450 -29.92 -26.51 3.61
CA ALA A 450 -31.02 -27.04 4.42
C ALA A 450 -32.16 -26.02 4.48
N GLY A 451 -33.23 -26.27 3.73
CA GLY A 451 -34.37 -25.36 3.57
C GLY A 451 -35.23 -25.23 4.83
N SER A 452 -35.23 -26.22 5.71
CA SER A 452 -35.96 -26.14 6.99
C SER A 452 -35.31 -25.17 7.99
N THR A 453 -33.98 -25.13 8.05
CA THR A 453 -33.20 -24.27 8.97
C THR A 453 -32.58 -23.04 8.31
N LYS A 454 -32.77 -22.89 6.99
CA LYS A 454 -32.17 -21.83 6.17
C LYS A 454 -30.64 -21.81 6.30
N THR A 455 -30.03 -22.98 6.39
CA THR A 455 -28.59 -23.11 6.61
C THR A 455 -27.90 -23.45 5.30
N PHE A 456 -26.93 -22.63 4.91
CA PHE A 456 -26.05 -22.89 3.78
C PHE A 456 -24.79 -23.60 4.26
N THR A 457 -24.30 -24.53 3.43
CA THR A 457 -22.92 -25.00 3.44
C THR A 457 -22.28 -24.57 2.14
N PHE A 458 -21.07 -24.02 2.21
CA PHE A 458 -20.34 -23.51 1.06
C PHE A 458 -18.85 -23.78 1.20
N THR A 459 -18.12 -23.65 0.09
CA THR A 459 -16.66 -23.77 0.09
C THR A 459 -16.05 -22.73 1.03
N ALA A 460 -15.02 -23.15 1.79
CA ALA A 460 -14.45 -22.35 2.86
C ALA A 460 -14.09 -20.91 2.43
N THR A 461 -14.65 -19.93 3.13
CA THR A 461 -14.31 -18.52 3.00
C THR A 461 -13.05 -18.17 3.78
N THR A 462 -12.48 -17.00 3.52
CA THR A 462 -11.25 -16.56 4.20
C THR A 462 -11.44 -16.34 5.70
N GLU A 463 -12.65 -15.96 6.11
CA GLU A 463 -13.05 -15.74 7.50
C GLU A 463 -14.52 -16.12 7.71
N ALA A 464 -15.01 -16.14 8.95
CA ALA A 464 -16.43 -16.35 9.23
C ALA A 464 -17.21 -15.04 9.09
N ALA A 465 -18.39 -15.09 8.47
CA ALA A 465 -19.30 -13.95 8.42
C ALA A 465 -19.82 -13.57 9.82
N ALA A 466 -20.18 -12.31 10.02
CA ALA A 466 -20.86 -11.89 11.24
C ALA A 466 -22.39 -12.04 11.11
N ALA A 467 -23.07 -12.24 12.23
CA ALA A 467 -24.52 -12.13 12.26
C ALA A 467 -24.92 -10.69 11.89
N GLY A 468 -25.76 -10.54 10.86
CA GLY A 468 -26.15 -9.25 10.30
C GLY A 468 -25.50 -8.92 8.95
N ASP A 469 -24.50 -9.68 8.50
CA ASP A 469 -23.89 -9.45 7.18
C ASP A 469 -24.86 -9.82 6.04
N THR A 470 -24.94 -8.95 5.04
CA THR A 470 -25.82 -9.14 3.88
C THR A 470 -25.09 -9.85 2.75
N PHE A 471 -25.83 -10.65 2.00
CA PHE A 471 -25.32 -11.36 0.84
C PHE A 471 -26.39 -11.44 -0.26
N VAL A 472 -25.94 -11.79 -1.46
CA VAL A 472 -26.79 -12.11 -2.60
C VAL A 472 -26.41 -13.48 -3.15
N ILE A 473 -27.40 -14.19 -3.68
CA ILE A 473 -27.24 -15.45 -4.40
C ILE A 473 -27.60 -15.18 -5.85
N VAL A 474 -26.70 -15.57 -6.76
CA VAL A 474 -26.87 -15.40 -8.21
C VAL A 474 -27.08 -16.73 -8.89
#